data_AF-A0A378YET5-F1
#
_entry.id   AF-A0A378YET5-F1
#
_cell.length_a   1.000
_cell.length_b   1.000
_cell.length_c   1.000
_cell.angle_alpha   90.00
_cell.angle_beta   90.00
_cell.angle_gamma   90.00
#
_symmetry.space_group_name_H-M   'P 1'
#
loop_
_entity.id
_entity.type
_entity.pdbx_description
1 polymer ?
#
loop_
_entity_poly.entity_id
_entity_poly.type
_entity_poly.pdbx_seq_one_letter_code
_entity_poly.pdbx_strand_id
1 'polypeptide(L)' 'MESDSNLENLRSALSCVFEKLGAESLTEPDRVELVMRAEIVQDQIDAIQDAVGEEYVRTATLPEPSGDRLF' A
#
# COMPACT_ATOMS: atom_id res chain seq x y z
N MET A 1 -0.93 -7.77 14.38
CA MET A 1 -0.74 -8.00 12.93
C MET A 1 -2.10 -7.94 12.24
N GLU A 2 -2.75 -6.78 12.29
CA GLU A 2 -4.02 -6.57 11.56
C GLU A 2 -3.75 -5.88 10.22
N SER A 3 -2.71 -5.04 10.16
CA SER A 3 -2.21 -4.40 8.94
C SER A 3 -1.72 -5.41 7.91
N ASP A 4 -0.99 -6.46 8.31
CA ASP A 4 -0.56 -7.54 7.42
C ASP A 4 -1.75 -8.30 6.81
N SER A 5 -2.75 -8.64 7.62
CA SER A 5 -3.93 -9.36 7.13
C SER A 5 -4.76 -8.50 6.17
N ASN A 6 -4.89 -7.19 6.44
CA ASN A 6 -5.54 -6.26 5.52
C ASN A 6 -4.75 -6.12 4.21
N LEU A 7 -3.42 -6.00 4.29
CA LEU A 7 -2.54 -5.87 3.14
C LEU A 7 -2.59 -7.11 2.24
N GLU A 8 -2.59 -8.32 2.81
CA GLU A 8 -2.81 -9.56 2.07
C GLU A 8 -4.18 -9.61 1.38
N ASN A 9 -5.25 -9.14 2.05
CA ASN A 9 -6.58 -9.04 1.44
C ASN A 9 -6.60 -8.09 0.24
N LEU A 10 -5.96 -6.91 0.34
CA LEU A 10 -5.87 -5.95 -0.75
C LEU A 10 -5.06 -6.51 -1.93
N ARG A 11 -3.94 -7.19 -1.66
CA ARG A 11 -3.16 -7.89 -2.69
C ARG A 11 -3.98 -8.98 -3.40
N SER A 12 -4.78 -9.74 -2.64
CA SER A 12 -5.66 -10.76 -3.20
C SER A 12 -6.76 -10.14 -4.08
N ALA A 13 -7.38 -9.04 -3.61
CA ALA A 13 -8.36 -8.29 -4.38
C ALA A 13 -7.76 -7.72 -5.68
N LEU A 14 -6.54 -7.18 -5.62
CA LEU A 14 -5.81 -6.68 -6.78
C LEU A 14 -5.52 -7.79 -7.80
N SER A 15 -5.06 -8.94 -7.32
CA SER A 15 -4.83 -10.12 -8.18
C SER A 15 -6.12 -10.57 -8.86
N CYS A 16 -7.25 -10.59 -8.15
CA CYS A 16 -8.55 -10.92 -8.72
C CYS A 16 -8.99 -9.93 -9.81
N VAL A 17 -8.71 -8.63 -9.62
CA VAL A 17 -8.99 -7.61 -10.64
C VAL A 17 -8.15 -7.83 -11.89
N PHE A 18 -6.86 -8.16 -11.76
CA PHE A 18 -6.00 -8.47 -12.91
C PHE A 18 -6.41 -9.75 -13.64
N GLU A 19 -6.83 -10.79 -12.92
CA GLU A 19 -7.38 -12.00 -13.52
C GLU A 19 -8.64 -11.69 -14.35
N LYS A 20 -9.54 -10.84 -13.82
CA LYS A 20 -10.73 -10.37 -14.57
C LYS A 20 -10.36 -9.49 -15.77
N LEU A 21 -9.36 -8.63 -15.63
CA LEU A 21 -8.85 -7.79 -16.73
C LEU A 21 -8.28 -8.61 -17.90
N GLY A 22 -7.80 -9.82 -17.63
CA GLY A 22 -7.33 -10.77 -18.64
C GLY A 22 -8.43 -11.59 -19.32
N ALA A 23 -9.69 -11.44 -18.92
CA ALA A 23 -10.78 -12.20 -19.50
C ALA A 23 -11.06 -11.75 -20.95
N GLU A 24 -11.09 -12.70 -21.88
CA GLU A 24 -11.32 -12.44 -23.31
C GLU A 24 -12.72 -11.86 -23.61
N SER A 25 -13.68 -12.04 -22.70
CA SER A 25 -15.05 -11.52 -22.82
C SER A 25 -15.24 -10.10 -22.24
N LEU A 26 -14.17 -9.46 -21.75
CA LEU A 26 -14.30 -8.20 -21.03
C LEU A 26 -14.64 -7.04 -21.98
N THR A 27 -15.65 -6.25 -21.62
CA THR A 27 -16.03 -5.07 -22.41
C THR A 27 -15.15 -3.87 -22.03
N GLU A 28 -15.04 -2.89 -22.94
CA GLU A 28 -14.28 -1.65 -22.69
C GLU A 28 -14.73 -0.89 -21.42
N PRO A 29 -16.03 -0.70 -21.13
CA PRO A 29 -16.45 -0.06 -19.88
C PRO A 29 -16.11 -0.89 -18.63
N ASP A 30 -16.26 -2.22 -18.67
CA ASP A 30 -15.86 -3.10 -17.56
C ASP A 30 -14.34 -3.03 -17.32
N ARG A 31 -13.55 -2.90 -18.39
CA ARG A 31 -12.10 -2.73 -18.31
C ARG A 31 -11.74 -1.43 -17.59
N VAL A 32 -12.39 -0.32 -17.93
CA VAL A 32 -12.13 0.98 -17.30
C VAL A 32 -12.50 0.95 -15.82
N GLU A 33 -13.65 0.36 -15.46
CA GLU A 33 -14.06 0.21 -14.07
C GLU A 33 -13.06 -0.64 -13.27
N LEU A 34 -12.61 -1.77 -13.83
CA LEU A 34 -11.62 -2.64 -13.20
C LEU A 34 -10.26 -1.96 -13.04
N VAL A 35 -9.82 -1.16 -14.01
CA VAL A 35 -8.58 -0.38 -13.90
C VAL A 35 -8.69 0.67 -12.80
N MET A 36 -9.80 1.41 -12.73
CA MET A 36 -10.06 2.37 -11.66
C MET A 36 -10.07 1.69 -10.27
N ARG A 37 -10.67 0.49 -10.19
CA ARG A 37 -10.65 -0.29 -8.95
C ARG A 37 -9.24 -0.76 -8.58
N ALA A 38 -8.43 -1.15 -9.57
CA ALA A 38 -7.03 -1.54 -9.34
C ALA A 38 -6.17 -0.37 -8.84
N GLU A 39 -6.44 0.85 -9.33
CA GLU A 39 -5.78 2.08 -8.88
C GLU A 39 -6.11 2.37 -7.40
N ILE A 40 -7.40 2.36 -7.03
CA ILE A 40 -7.84 2.58 -5.64
C ILE A 40 -7.24 1.56 -4.68
N VAL A 41 -7.17 0.29 -5.09
CA VAL A 41 -6.58 -0.77 -4.25
C VAL A 41 -5.07 -0.60 -4.12
N GLN A 42 -4.37 -0.12 -5.16
CA GLN A 42 -2.95 0.24 -5.07
C GLN A 42 -2.73 1.39 -4.11
N ASP A 43 -3.51 2.48 -4.21
CA ASP A 43 -3.42 3.61 -3.27
C ASP A 43 -3.62 3.18 -1.82
N GLN A 44 -4.52 2.22 -1.56
CA GLN A 44 -4.72 1.67 -0.22
C GLN A 44 -3.53 0.83 0.26
N ILE A 45 -2.91 0.04 -0.62
CA ILE A 45 -1.70 -0.72 -0.30
C ILE A 45 -0.56 0.25 0.01
N ASP A 46 -0.36 1.27 -0.83
CA ASP A 46 0.66 2.29 -0.64
C ASP A 46 0.46 3.06 0.67
N ALA A 47 -0.77 3.46 1.00
CA ALA A 47 -1.07 4.13 2.27
C ALA A 47 -0.76 3.26 3.50
N ILE A 48 -1.04 1.95 3.44
CA ILE A 48 -0.69 1.03 4.54
C ILE A 48 0.84 0.86 4.63
N GLN A 49 1.52 0.74 3.49
CA GLN A 49 2.98 0.61 3.45
C GLN A 49 3.70 1.88 3.91
N ASP A 50 3.19 3.04 3.54
CA ASP A 50 3.67 4.35 4.00
C ASP A 50 3.44 4.51 5.51
N ALA A 51 2.26 4.16 6.03
CA ALA A 51 2.00 4.19 7.46
C ALA A 51 2.93 3.25 8.27
N VAL A 52 3.30 2.09 7.72
CA VAL A 52 4.29 1.18 8.31
C VAL A 52 5.71 1.76 8.19
N GLY A 53 6.02 2.46 7.10
CA GLY A 53 7.29 3.15 6.91
C GLY A 53 7.48 4.37 7.82
N GLU A 54 6.43 5.15 8.05
CA GLU A 54 6.43 6.33 8.93
C GLU A 54 6.64 5.96 10.40
N GLU A 55 6.18 4.79 10.86
CA GLU A 55 6.48 4.28 12.22
C GLU A 55 8.00 4.03 12.39
N TYR A 56 8.68 3.58 11.33
CA TYR A 56 10.13 3.37 11.32
C TYR A 56 10.92 4.69 11.18
N VAL A 57 10.41 5.66 10.42
CA VAL A 57 11.07 6.95 10.23
C VAL A 57 10.90 7.89 11.42
N ARG A 58 9.74 7.88 12.11
CA ARG A 58 9.55 8.65 13.36
C ARG A 58 10.46 8.18 14.49
N THR A 59 10.87 6.92 14.49
CA THR A 59 11.86 6.39 15.45
C THR A 59 13.30 6.51 14.95
N ALA A 60 13.53 6.65 13.63
CA ALA A 60 14.85 6.91 13.05
C ALA A 60 15.23 8.41 12.94
N THR A 61 14.31 9.33 13.28
CA THR A 61 14.54 10.79 13.21
C THR A 61 14.51 11.46 14.58
N LEU A 62 15.19 10.87 15.57
CA LEU A 62 15.74 11.66 16.66
C LEU A 62 17.21 11.93 16.27
N PRO A 63 17.62 13.17 15.93
CA PRO A 63 19.04 13.48 16.06
C PRO A 63 19.38 13.24 17.52
N GLU A 64 20.29 12.28 17.77
CA GLU A 64 20.89 12.14 19.09
C GLU A 64 21.32 13.53 19.54
N PRO A 65 20.89 14.04 20.71
CA PRO A 65 21.45 15.25 21.23
C PRO A 65 22.91 14.92 21.48
N SER A 66 23.77 15.37 20.56
CA SER A 66 25.22 15.29 20.66
C SER A 66 25.58 15.64 22.08
N GLY A 67 26.08 14.65 22.80
CA GLY A 67 26.51 14.76 24.18
C GLY A 67 27.71 15.67 24.26
N ASP A 68 27.48 16.97 24.16
CA ASP A 68 28.46 18.01 24.44
C ASP A 68 28.13 18.64 25.79
N ARG A 69 28.32 17.82 26.83
CA ARG A 69 28.45 18.26 28.22
C ARG A 69 29.90 18.01 28.63
N LEU A 70 30.80 18.86 28.15
CA LEU A 70 32.12 19.07 28.74
C LEU A 70 32.08 20.39 29.52
N PHE A 71 31.52 20.34 30.73
CA PHE A 71 31.83 21.27 31.82
C PHE A 71 32.57 20.49 32.90
#